data_AF-V4PWN5-F1
#
_entry.id   AF-V4PWN5-F1
#
_cell.length_a   1.000
_cell.length_b   1.000
_cell.length_c   1.000
_cell.angle_alpha   90.00
_cell.angle_beta   90.00
_cell.angle_gamma   90.00
#
_symmetry.space_group_name_H-M   'P 1'
#
loop_
_entity.id
_entity.type
_entity.pdbx_description
1 polymer ?
#
loop_
_entity_poly.entity_id
_entity_poly.type
_entity_poly.pdbx_seq_one_letter_code
_entity_poly.pdbx_strand_id
1 'polypeptide(L)'
;MTKLLHTQYAALNERWLHFGRAFWQSIAFHIFCLIAVAFLLRGLGLSTPLLGTAGMALGTATVLMAFIAWRLQRLEVQYELHLRAIEDHWIANGEGGIQRPAVSGRFGSRLAVVVALALFGAGLIVLGLVVLSGGLPR
;
A
#
# COMPACT_ATOMS: atom_id res chain seq x y z
N MET A 1 9.34 -23.91 26.05
CA MET A 1 8.67 -23.49 24.79
C MET A 1 7.99 -22.13 24.95
N THR A 2 7.25 -21.89 26.03
CA THR A 2 6.60 -20.62 26.39
C THR A 2 7.50 -19.38 26.37
N LYS A 3 8.75 -19.48 26.86
CA LYS A 3 9.72 -18.36 26.84
C LYS A 3 10.03 -17.85 25.43
N LEU A 4 10.11 -18.75 24.44
CA LEU A 4 10.36 -18.39 23.03
C LEU A 4 9.14 -17.64 22.43
N LEU A 5 7.93 -18.13 22.73
CA LEU A 5 6.68 -17.52 22.27
C LEU A 5 6.49 -16.12 22.86
N HIS A 6 6.87 -15.90 24.12
CA HIS A 6 6.84 -14.57 24.72
C HIS A 6 7.78 -13.59 24.02
N THR A 7 9.00 -14.03 23.67
CA THR A 7 9.95 -13.19 22.92
C THR A 7 9.42 -12.87 21.51
N GLN A 8 8.82 -13.83 20.83
CA GLN A 8 8.20 -13.63 19.52
C GLN A 8 7.00 -12.67 19.61
N TYR A 9 6.13 -12.86 20.60
CA TYR A 9 4.98 -12.00 20.84
C TYR A 9 5.41 -10.56 21.14
N ALA A 10 6.40 -10.35 22.02
CA ALA A 10 6.92 -9.02 22.33
C ALA A 10 7.46 -8.32 21.06
N ALA A 11 8.22 -9.03 20.22
CA ALA A 11 8.74 -8.50 18.96
C ALA A 11 7.65 -8.19 17.92
N LEU A 12 6.51 -8.88 17.97
CA LEU A 12 5.39 -8.73 17.04
C LEU A 12 4.37 -7.67 17.50
N ASN A 13 4.13 -7.57 18.81
CA ASN A 13 3.12 -6.68 19.40
C ASN A 13 3.50 -5.19 19.23
N GLU A 14 4.78 -4.84 19.31
CA GLU A 14 5.23 -3.46 19.08
C GLU A 14 4.98 -2.97 17.65
N ARG A 15 4.97 -3.86 16.65
CA ARG A 15 4.90 -3.50 15.22
C ARG A 15 3.50 -3.20 14.68
N TRP A 16 2.47 -3.60 15.41
CA TRP A 16 1.07 -3.40 14.99
C TRP A 16 0.70 -1.93 14.78
N LEU A 17 1.37 -1.02 15.51
CA LEU A 17 1.23 0.43 15.34
C LEU A 17 2.00 1.00 14.13
N HIS A 18 3.03 0.30 13.66
CA HIS A 18 3.98 0.85 12.67
C HIS A 18 3.57 0.57 11.23
N PHE A 19 3.09 -0.63 10.89
CA PHE A 19 2.77 -0.98 9.49
C PHE A 19 1.53 -0.25 8.97
N GLY A 20 0.49 -0.11 9.79
CA GLY A 20 -0.72 0.63 9.41
C GLY A 20 -0.44 2.12 9.18
N ARG A 21 0.37 2.76 10.04
CA ARG A 21 0.77 4.17 9.88
C ARG A 21 1.68 4.36 8.66
N ALA A 22 2.69 3.50 8.51
CA ALA A 22 3.61 3.55 7.37
C ALA A 22 2.88 3.37 6.04
N PHE A 23 1.89 2.48 5.97
CA PHE A 23 1.02 2.33 4.80
C PHE A 23 0.37 3.67 4.44
N TRP A 24 -0.38 4.29 5.35
CA TRP A 24 -1.10 5.53 5.07
C TRP A 24 -0.16 6.70 4.77
N GLN A 25 0.97 6.81 5.49
CA GLN A 25 1.99 7.82 5.22
C GLN A 25 2.61 7.67 3.83
N SER A 26 2.88 6.43 3.39
CA SER A 26 3.43 6.17 2.06
C SER A 26 2.45 6.52 0.95
N ILE A 27 1.15 6.23 1.13
CA ILE A 27 0.10 6.62 0.18
C ILE A 27 -0.06 8.14 0.13
N ALA A 28 -0.12 8.80 1.29
CA ALA A 28 -0.23 10.26 1.37
C ALA A 28 0.97 10.96 0.71
N PHE A 29 2.18 10.48 0.97
CA PHE A 29 3.40 10.98 0.33
C PHE A 29 3.36 10.78 -1.18
N HIS A 30 2.95 9.61 -1.67
CA HIS A 30 2.83 9.37 -3.10
C HIS A 30 1.82 10.31 -3.78
N ILE A 31 0.64 10.51 -3.18
CA ILE A 31 -0.37 11.44 -3.68
C ILE A 31 0.18 12.87 -3.71
N PHE A 32 0.88 13.29 -2.65
CA PHE A 32 1.54 14.60 -2.61
C PHE A 32 2.54 14.77 -3.76
N CYS A 33 3.40 13.76 -4.00
CA CYS A 33 4.34 13.77 -5.11
C CYS A 33 3.62 13.87 -6.48
N LEU A 34 2.52 13.14 -6.68
CA LEU A 34 1.74 13.22 -7.92
C LEU A 34 1.16 14.62 -8.14
N ILE A 35 0.62 15.24 -7.09
CA ILE A 35 0.09 16.61 -7.16
C ILE A 35 1.21 17.62 -7.46
N ALA A 36 2.35 17.50 -6.76
CA ALA A 36 3.49 18.37 -6.98
C ALA A 36 4.03 18.27 -8.41
N VAL A 37 4.17 17.06 -8.94
CA VAL A 37 4.58 16.84 -10.34
C VAL A 37 3.53 17.40 -11.30
N ALA A 38 2.24 17.15 -11.09
CA ALA A 38 1.19 17.72 -11.94
C ALA A 38 1.22 19.26 -11.99
N PHE A 39 1.47 19.90 -10.85
CA PHE A 39 1.64 21.36 -10.77
C PHE A 39 2.87 21.85 -11.54
N LEU A 40 4.00 21.16 -11.39
CA LEU A 40 5.24 21.47 -12.13
C LEU A 40 5.05 21.30 -13.64
N LEU A 41 4.48 20.17 -14.08
CA LEU A 41 4.24 19.89 -15.50
C LEU A 41 3.31 20.92 -16.15
N ARG A 42 2.30 21.41 -15.40
CA ARG A 42 1.40 22.48 -15.88
C ARG A 42 2.15 23.77 -16.22
N GLY A 43 3.20 24.11 -15.49
CA GLY A 43 3.98 25.33 -15.70
C GLY A 43 5.00 25.25 -16.84
N LEU A 44 5.30 24.05 -17.34
CA LEU A 44 6.42 23.80 -18.27
C LEU A 44 6.04 23.84 -19.76
N GLY A 45 4.76 23.95 -20.10
CA GLY A 45 4.32 24.05 -21.51
C GLY A 45 4.80 22.90 -22.39
N LEU A 46 4.78 21.67 -21.84
CA LEU A 46 5.39 20.51 -22.48
C LEU A 46 4.75 20.16 -23.82
N SER A 47 5.58 19.70 -24.76
CA SER A 47 5.11 19.15 -26.02
C SER A 47 4.30 17.87 -25.80
N THR A 48 3.36 17.58 -26.72
CA THR A 48 2.51 16.37 -26.67
C THR A 48 3.27 15.06 -26.42
N PRO A 49 4.42 14.77 -27.08
CA PRO A 49 5.16 13.55 -26.78
C PRO A 49 5.76 13.54 -25.37
N LEU A 50 6.22 14.69 -24.86
CA LEU A 50 6.73 14.80 -23.48
C LEU A 50 5.62 14.64 -22.44
N LEU A 51 4.40 15.10 -22.73
CA LEU A 51 3.23 14.83 -21.90
C LEU A 51 2.88 13.34 -21.87
N GLY A 52 2.94 12.67 -23.02
CA GLY A 52 2.70 11.24 -23.14
C GLY A 52 3.71 10.39 -22.35
N THR A 53 5.02 10.69 -22.48
CA THR A 53 6.06 10.01 -21.71
C THR A 53 5.96 10.31 -20.21
N ALA A 54 5.66 11.56 -19.82
CA ALA A 54 5.42 11.91 -18.42
C ALA A 54 4.23 11.14 -17.83
N GLY A 55 3.13 11.02 -18.58
CA GLY A 55 1.96 10.22 -18.20
C GLY A 55 2.30 8.75 -17.99
N MET A 56 3.05 8.13 -18.90
CA MET A 56 3.54 6.75 -18.76
C MET A 56 4.45 6.57 -17.54
N ALA A 57 5.39 7.49 -17.32
CA ALA A 57 6.31 7.45 -16.20
C ALA A 57 5.57 7.54 -14.86
N LEU A 58 4.63 8.48 -14.75
CA LEU A 58 3.78 8.64 -13.56
C LEU A 58 2.91 7.41 -13.33
N GLY A 59 2.26 6.89 -14.37
CA GLY A 59 1.45 5.69 -14.24
C GLY A 59 2.27 4.47 -13.81
N THR A 60 3.49 4.31 -14.34
CA THR A 60 4.42 3.23 -13.93
C THR A 60 4.83 3.39 -12.47
N ALA A 61 5.16 4.61 -12.03
CA ALA A 61 5.49 4.89 -10.63
C ALA A 61 4.30 4.60 -9.70
N THR A 62 3.07 4.90 -10.10
CA THR A 62 1.86 4.59 -9.35
C THR A 62 1.59 3.09 -9.27
N VAL A 63 1.76 2.34 -10.36
CA VAL A 63 1.64 0.87 -10.33
C VAL A 63 2.69 0.26 -9.40
N LEU A 64 3.93 0.75 -9.43
CA LEU A 64 4.98 0.31 -8.51
C LEU A 64 4.60 0.60 -7.05
N MET A 65 4.03 1.77 -6.77
CA MET A 65 3.53 2.11 -5.44
C MET A 65 2.38 1.19 -5.01
N ALA A 66 1.45 0.86 -5.91
CA ALA A 66 0.39 -0.11 -5.66
C ALA A 66 0.96 -1.49 -5.30
N PHE A 67 2.01 -1.94 -5.99
CA PHE A 67 2.70 -3.19 -5.67
C PHE A 67 3.37 -3.16 -4.28
N ILE A 68 4.04 -2.06 -3.92
CA ILE A 68 4.64 -1.88 -2.59
C ILE A 68 3.55 -1.92 -1.51
N ALA A 69 2.46 -1.18 -1.71
CA ALA A 69 1.32 -1.11 -0.81
C ALA A 69 0.66 -2.50 -0.64
N TRP A 70 0.50 -3.26 -1.72
CA TRP A 70 0.01 -4.63 -1.70
C TRP A 70 0.92 -5.56 -0.87
N ARG A 71 2.24 -5.45 -1.08
CA ARG A 71 3.22 -6.27 -0.35
C ARG A 71 3.20 -5.96 1.14
N LEU A 72 3.12 -4.68 1.51
CA LEU A 72 2.99 -4.24 2.90
C LEU A 72 1.72 -4.81 3.55
N GLN A 73 0.59 -4.72 2.85
CA GLN A 73 -0.67 -5.29 3.32
C GLN A 73 -0.56 -6.80 3.52
N ARG A 74 0.06 -7.54 2.59
CA ARG A 74 0.22 -9.00 2.71
C ARG A 74 1.08 -9.38 3.92
N LEU A 75 2.17 -8.66 4.16
CA LEU A 75 3.05 -8.89 5.31
C LEU A 75 2.31 -8.62 6.62
N GLU A 76 1.54 -7.55 6.69
CA GLU A 76 0.73 -7.21 7.88
C GLU A 76 -0.29 -8.31 8.19
N VAL A 77 -1.00 -8.82 7.18
CA VAL A 77 -1.94 -9.95 7.35
C VAL A 77 -1.21 -11.20 7.86
N GLN A 78 -0.02 -11.52 7.33
CA GLN A 78 0.78 -12.65 7.83
C GLN A 78 1.18 -12.45 9.30
N TYR A 79 1.58 -11.23 9.67
CA TYR A 79 1.90 -10.89 11.05
C TYR A 79 0.70 -11.04 11.99
N GLU A 80 -0.48 -10.54 11.58
CA GLU A 80 -1.73 -10.72 12.34
C GLU A 80 -2.07 -12.20 12.55
N LEU A 81 -1.89 -13.04 11.52
CA LEU A 81 -2.13 -14.47 11.62
C LEU A 81 -1.15 -15.16 12.58
N HIS A 82 0.13 -14.79 12.56
CA HIS A 82 1.13 -15.33 13.48
C HIS A 82 0.88 -14.92 14.93
N LEU A 83 0.52 -13.66 15.18
CA LEU A 83 0.12 -13.17 16.50
C LEU A 83 -1.06 -13.99 17.05
N ARG A 84 -2.11 -14.16 16.24
CA ARG A 84 -3.27 -14.97 16.64
C ARG A 84 -2.92 -16.41 16.95
N ALA A 85 -2.05 -17.04 16.16
CA ALA A 85 -1.63 -18.41 16.42
C ALA A 85 -0.90 -18.55 17.77
N ILE A 86 -0.11 -17.54 18.16
CA ILE A 86 0.56 -17.49 19.47
C ILE A 86 -0.47 -17.30 20.60
N GLU A 87 -1.40 -16.34 20.43
CA GLU A 87 -2.46 -16.06 21.40
C GLU A 87 -3.39 -17.28 21.60
N ASP A 88 -3.81 -17.94 20.51
CA ASP A 88 -4.65 -19.14 20.57
C ASP A 88 -3.93 -20.30 21.25
N HIS A 89 -2.60 -20.44 21.06
CA HIS A 89 -1.80 -21.45 21.76
C HIS A 89 -1.79 -21.21 23.27
N TRP A 90 -1.62 -19.98 23.70
CA TRP A 90 -1.61 -19.64 25.13
C TRP A 90 -2.99 -19.75 25.79
N ILE A 91 -4.06 -19.34 25.09
CA ILE A 91 -5.44 -19.53 25.54
C ILE A 91 -5.75 -21.02 25.72
N ALA A 92 -5.34 -21.85 24.75
CA ALA A 92 -5.53 -23.30 24.82
C ALA A 92 -4.79 -23.95 26.01
N ASN A 93 -3.68 -23.36 26.45
CA ASN A 93 -2.89 -23.80 27.60
C ASN A 93 -3.35 -23.18 28.93
N GLY A 94 -4.42 -22.38 28.94
CA GLY A 94 -4.98 -21.78 30.16
C GLY A 94 -4.21 -20.57 30.68
N GLU A 95 -3.36 -19.92 29.88
CA GLU A 95 -2.71 -18.68 30.26
C GLU A 95 -3.71 -17.51 30.25
N GLY A 96 -3.90 -16.88 31.43
CA GLY A 96 -4.83 -15.76 31.61
C GLY A 96 -4.24 -14.40 31.19
N GLY A 97 -5.12 -13.45 30.82
CA GLY A 97 -4.73 -12.07 30.50
C GLY A 97 -4.53 -11.75 29.01
N ILE A 98 -4.69 -12.75 28.13
CA ILE A 98 -4.59 -12.56 26.68
C ILE A 98 -5.96 -12.21 26.11
N GLN A 99 -6.13 -10.96 25.67
CA GLN A 99 -7.34 -10.52 24.99
C GLN A 99 -7.16 -10.67 23.48
N ARG A 100 -8.08 -11.40 22.83
CA ARG A 100 -8.12 -11.47 21.37
C ARG A 100 -8.35 -10.07 20.79
N PRO A 101 -7.46 -9.51 19.96
CA PRO A 101 -7.76 -8.28 19.25
C PRO A 101 -8.93 -8.52 18.28
N ALA A 102 -9.80 -7.51 18.14
CA ALA A 102 -10.90 -7.57 17.20
C ALA A 102 -10.37 -7.82 15.78
N VAL A 103 -10.96 -8.80 15.09
CA VAL A 103 -10.59 -9.14 13.71
C VAL A 103 -10.90 -7.92 12.84
N SER A 104 -9.87 -7.20 12.40
CA SER A 104 -10.04 -6.21 11.35
C SER A 104 -10.56 -6.97 10.11
N GLY A 105 -11.75 -6.57 9.64
CA GLY A 105 -12.52 -7.34 8.67
C GLY A 105 -11.75 -7.61 7.37
N ARG A 106 -11.99 -8.80 6.81
CA ARG A 106 -11.40 -9.40 5.59
C ARG A 106 -11.39 -8.52 4.33
N PHE A 107 -12.14 -7.42 4.31
CA PHE A 107 -12.14 -6.40 3.26
C PHE A 107 -11.68 -5.06 3.85
N GLY A 108 -10.39 -4.97 4.18
CA GLY A 108 -9.80 -3.76 4.72
C GLY A 108 -9.74 -2.65 3.67
N SER A 109 -10.00 -1.41 4.08
CA SER A 109 -9.86 -0.19 3.27
C SER A 109 -8.55 -0.12 2.49
N ARG A 110 -7.48 -0.76 2.99
CA ARG A 110 -6.17 -0.89 2.33
C ARG A 110 -6.22 -1.66 1.02
N LEU A 111 -6.98 -2.75 0.93
CA LEU A 111 -7.11 -3.52 -0.31
C LEU A 111 -7.76 -2.66 -1.40
N ALA A 112 -8.81 -1.91 -1.03
CA ALA A 112 -9.49 -1.01 -1.94
C ALA A 112 -8.53 0.09 -2.45
N VAL A 113 -7.71 0.66 -1.58
CA VAL A 113 -6.69 1.65 -1.94
C VAL A 113 -5.64 1.07 -2.89
N VAL A 114 -5.14 -0.14 -2.62
CA VAL A 114 -4.18 -0.84 -3.49
C VAL A 114 -4.76 -1.05 -4.89
N VAL A 115 -5.98 -1.56 -4.98
CA VAL A 115 -6.66 -1.80 -6.27
C VAL A 115 -6.91 -0.48 -7.00
N ALA A 116 -7.36 0.56 -6.29
CA ALA A 116 -7.57 1.89 -6.86
C ALA A 116 -6.27 2.48 -7.43
N LEU A 117 -5.16 2.38 -6.70
CA LEU A 117 -3.85 2.84 -7.19
C LEU A 117 -3.38 2.05 -8.41
N ALA A 118 -3.56 0.74 -8.42
CA ALA A 118 -3.19 -0.10 -9.57
C ALA A 118 -3.99 0.29 -10.82
N LEU A 119 -5.31 0.46 -10.69
CA LEU A 119 -6.18 0.87 -11.79
C LEU A 119 -5.88 2.29 -12.26
N PHE A 120 -5.64 3.22 -11.33
CA PHE A 120 -5.27 4.59 -11.64
C PHE A 120 -3.94 4.66 -12.39
N GLY A 121 -2.91 3.96 -11.91
CA GLY A 121 -1.61 3.88 -12.58
C GLY A 121 -1.69 3.24 -13.96
N ALA A 122 -2.43 2.14 -14.11
CA ALA A 122 -2.67 1.52 -15.41
C ALA A 122 -3.39 2.48 -16.38
N GLY A 123 -4.39 3.21 -15.89
CA GLY A 123 -5.09 4.24 -16.66
C GLY A 123 -4.17 5.35 -17.15
N LEU A 124 -3.25 5.83 -16.31
CA LEU A 124 -2.23 6.82 -16.70
C LEU A 124 -1.26 6.29 -17.77
N ILE A 125 -0.85 5.02 -17.67
CA ILE A 125 0.00 4.38 -18.69
C ILE A 125 -0.74 4.33 -20.03
N VAL A 126 -2.00 3.85 -20.04
CA VAL A 126 -2.82 3.78 -21.25
C VAL A 126 -3.03 5.17 -21.84
N LEU A 127 -3.36 6.17 -21.02
CA LEU A 127 -3.53 7.54 -21.47
C LEU A 127 -2.24 8.10 -22.08
N GLY A 128 -1.08 7.87 -21.45
CA GLY A 128 0.22 8.26 -21.99
C GLY A 128 0.52 7.61 -23.35
N LEU A 129 0.22 6.33 -23.49
CA LEU A 129 0.34 5.59 -24.76
C LEU A 129 -0.60 6.14 -25.85
N VAL A 130 -1.82 6.52 -25.50
CA VAL A 130 -2.77 7.14 -26.45
C VAL A 130 -2.25 8.49 -26.92
N VAL A 131 -1.75 9.32 -25.99
CA VAL A 131 -1.15 10.63 -26.32
C VAL A 131 0.07 10.48 -27.24
N LEU A 132 0.89 9.44 -27.04
CA LEU A 132 2.04 9.14 -27.88
C LEU A 132 1.67 8.59 -29.27
N SER A 133 0.61 7.80 -29.36
CA SER A 133 0.24 7.09 -30.60
C SER A 133 -0.66 7.89 -31.54
N GLY A 134 -1.54 8.76 -31.03
CA GLY A 134 -2.54 9.46 -31.84
C GLY A 134 -2.43 10.99 -31.87
N GLY A 135 -1.67 11.60 -30.94
CA GLY A 135 -1.90 13.00 -30.58
C GLY A 135 -3.24 13.18 -29.85
N LEU A 136 -3.34 14.19 -28.98
CA LEU A 136 -4.59 14.47 -28.26
C LEU A 136 -5.75 14.66 -29.27
N PRO A 137 -6.92 14.02 -29.09
CA PRO A 137 -8.09 14.40 -29.87
C PRO A 137 -8.34 15.89 -29.62
N ARG A 138 -8.42 16.65 -30.71
CA ARG A 138 -8.72 18.09 -30.68
C ARG A 138 -10.10 18.36 -30.08
#